data_AF-A0A2V9Y7V6-F1
#
_entry.id   AF-A0A2V9Y7V6-F1
#
_cell.length_a   1.000
_cell.length_b   1.000
_cell.length_c   1.000
_cell.angle_alpha   90.00
_cell.angle_beta   90.00
_cell.angle_gamma   90.00
#
_symmetry.space_group_name_H-M   'P 1'
#
loop_
_entity.id
_entity.type
_entity.pdbx_description
1 polymer ?
#
loop_
_entity_poly.entity_id
_entity_poly.type
_entity_poly.pdbx_seq_one_letter_code
_entity_poly.pdbx_strand_id
1 'polypeptide(L)'
;MKSNRIFRIPLLVLLLVSCAGIVMLRAQEAPAHPQPKQAATDEARRGPGRQLVHGSREAAGEEKDEMEEFKHSASVSWISSKLHISLQSAYWLSFVLNFVVIAGVIVWASRKFLPGIFRDRTAAIQKAMQEAQKASEEARRRLADIESRLQRLDVEIGMMRDAAEKEGEAEEARIKTAAEEDAQKIVAMAEQEIVAAVKAARRQLTAHAADLAVGLAQKQIHVDPATDQALVRNFSGQLGSVSDTSGKGGN
;
A
#
# COMPACT_ATOMS: atom_id res chain seq x y z
N MET A 1 -3.01 -9.40 50.93
CA MET A 1 -2.54 -10.45 51.85
C MET A 1 -1.07 -10.74 51.57
N LYS A 2 -0.22 -10.36 52.53
CA LYS A 2 1.24 -10.40 52.48
C LYS A 2 1.77 -11.81 52.76
N SER A 3 2.99 -12.05 52.29
CA SER A 3 3.92 -13.10 52.71
C SER A 3 3.74 -14.50 52.11
N ASN A 4 4.35 -14.71 50.93
CA ASN A 4 4.85 -16.03 50.51
C ASN A 4 6.04 -15.93 49.51
N ARG A 5 6.69 -14.76 49.44
CA ARG A 5 7.84 -14.53 48.55
C ARG A 5 9.17 -14.99 49.15
N ILE A 6 9.29 -15.04 50.48
CA ILE A 6 10.55 -15.34 51.17
C ILE A 6 10.92 -16.83 51.06
N PHE A 7 9.94 -17.73 50.97
CA PHE A 7 10.18 -19.18 50.83
C PHE A 7 10.40 -19.65 49.38
N ARG A 8 10.08 -18.81 48.38
CA ARG A 8 10.25 -19.14 46.94
C ARG A 8 11.64 -18.84 46.40
N ILE A 9 12.37 -17.95 47.07
CA ILE A 9 13.71 -17.50 46.67
C ILE A 9 14.78 -18.59 46.91
N PRO A 10 14.84 -19.31 48.06
CA PRO A 10 15.89 -20.32 48.26
C PRO A 10 15.74 -21.53 47.34
N LEU A 11 14.50 -21.92 46.97
CA LEU A 11 14.22 -23.04 46.08
C LEU A 11 14.60 -22.76 44.61
N LEU A 12 14.44 -21.52 44.14
CA LEU A 12 14.80 -21.10 42.78
C LEU A 12 16.31 -20.88 42.61
N VAL A 13 17.00 -20.42 43.65
CA VAL A 13 18.46 -20.23 43.63
C VAL A 13 19.18 -21.58 43.61
N LEU A 14 18.69 -22.59 44.35
CA LEU A 14 19.24 -23.95 44.32
C LEU A 14 19.10 -24.62 42.94
N LEU A 15 17.99 -24.36 42.25
CA LEU A 15 17.70 -24.95 40.93
C LEU A 15 18.46 -24.25 39.78
N LEU A 16 18.76 -22.95 39.89
CA LEU A 16 19.58 -22.22 38.93
C LEU A 16 21.08 -22.55 39.04
N VAL A 17 21.60 -22.79 40.24
CA VAL A 17 23.01 -23.20 40.45
C VAL A 17 23.28 -24.58 39.84
N SER A 18 22.30 -25.49 39.82
CA SER A 18 22.43 -26.80 39.16
C SER A 18 22.40 -26.71 37.62
N CYS A 19 21.86 -25.64 37.03
CA CYS A 19 21.73 -25.50 35.58
C CYS A 19 22.97 -24.82 34.93
N ALA A 20 23.73 -24.03 35.70
CA ALA A 20 24.93 -23.36 35.20
C ALA A 20 26.12 -24.32 34.92
N GLY A 21 26.15 -25.49 35.58
CA GLY A 21 27.23 -26.46 35.42
C GLY A 21 27.24 -27.22 34.08
N ILE A 22 26.13 -27.20 33.32
CA ILE A 22 25.97 -28.05 32.12
C ILE A 22 26.13 -27.26 30.80
N VAL A 23 26.16 -25.92 30.84
CA VAL A 23 26.17 -25.07 29.62
C VAL A 23 27.57 -24.66 29.17
N MET A 24 28.62 -24.86 29.98
CA MET A 24 29.96 -24.33 29.71
C MET A 24 30.89 -25.28 28.91
N LEU A 25 30.36 -26.08 27.97
CA LEU A 25 31.20 -26.93 27.12
C LEU A 25 30.66 -27.08 25.68
N ARG A 26 30.31 -25.98 25.02
CA ARG A 26 30.29 -25.92 23.54
C ARG A 26 30.23 -24.48 23.02
N ALA A 27 31.38 -23.89 22.76
CA ALA A 27 31.52 -22.77 21.84
C ALA A 27 32.99 -22.68 21.39
N GLN A 28 33.31 -23.48 20.38
CA GLN A 28 34.51 -23.32 19.58
C GLN A 28 34.04 -22.88 18.20
N GLU A 29 34.32 -21.64 17.83
CA GLU A 29 34.35 -21.21 16.44
C GLU A 29 35.37 -20.08 16.28
N ALA A 30 36.26 -20.25 15.30
CA ALA A 30 37.40 -19.40 15.00
C ALA A 30 36.98 -18.13 14.23
N PRO A 31 37.88 -17.13 14.09
CA PRO A 31 38.49 -17.00 12.76
C PRO A 31 40.00 -16.70 12.79
N ALA A 32 40.60 -16.98 11.63
CA ALA A 32 42.02 -16.91 11.31
C ALA A 32 42.56 -15.47 11.18
N HIS A 33 43.84 -15.29 11.53
CA HIS A 33 44.79 -14.54 10.70
C HIS A 33 46.24 -15.05 10.90
N PRO A 34 47.09 -14.94 9.87
CA PRO A 34 48.40 -15.60 9.78
C PRO A 34 49.55 -14.69 10.22
N GLN A 35 50.67 -15.26 10.71
CA GLN A 35 52.05 -14.89 10.37
C GLN A 35 53.09 -15.76 11.13
N PRO A 36 54.35 -15.85 10.65
CA PRO A 36 55.09 -17.11 10.57
C PRO A 36 56.40 -17.15 11.37
N LYS A 37 56.99 -18.36 11.36
CA LYS A 37 58.43 -18.72 11.45
C LYS A 37 58.96 -19.36 12.75
N GLN A 38 59.30 -20.65 12.58
CA GLN A 38 60.54 -21.36 12.96
C GLN A 38 60.72 -21.65 14.47
N ALA A 39 60.43 -22.85 14.97
CA ALA A 39 61.19 -24.11 14.82
C ALA A 39 62.70 -23.86 14.97
N ALA A 40 63.29 -23.86 16.17
CA ALA A 40 63.57 -25.00 17.06
C ALA A 40 64.33 -26.14 16.36
N THR A 41 65.64 -26.25 16.58
CA THR A 41 66.30 -27.44 17.13
C THR A 41 67.80 -27.19 17.32
N ASP A 42 68.31 -27.34 18.54
CA ASP A 42 69.28 -28.42 18.78
C ASP A 42 69.35 -28.79 20.27
N GLU A 43 69.75 -30.04 20.49
CA GLU A 43 70.26 -30.66 21.72
C GLU A 43 69.29 -31.32 22.72
N ALA A 44 69.28 -32.64 22.52
CA ALA A 44 68.81 -33.76 23.31
C ALA A 44 69.21 -33.84 24.80
N ARG A 45 68.45 -34.71 25.50
CA ARG A 45 68.74 -35.51 26.71
C ARG A 45 68.42 -34.91 28.10
N ARG A 46 67.22 -35.22 28.59
CA ARG A 46 66.97 -36.10 29.77
C ARG A 46 65.45 -36.32 29.95
N GLY A 47 65.02 -37.57 30.12
CA GLY A 47 63.65 -38.00 29.85
C GLY A 47 62.60 -37.77 30.96
N PRO A 48 61.28 -37.89 30.65
CA PRO A 48 60.18 -37.72 31.61
C PRO A 48 59.44 -39.03 31.98
N GLY A 49 60.03 -40.21 31.76
CA GLY A 49 59.38 -41.50 32.08
C GLY A 49 59.15 -41.77 33.58
N ARG A 50 59.89 -41.10 34.48
CA ARG A 50 59.71 -41.23 35.95
C ARG A 50 58.69 -40.24 36.53
N GLN A 51 58.27 -39.23 35.79
CA GLN A 51 57.32 -38.22 36.27
C GLN A 51 55.85 -38.60 36.03
N LEU A 52 55.58 -39.40 35.00
CA LEU A 52 54.23 -39.91 34.74
C LEU A 52 53.78 -40.99 35.73
N VAL A 53 54.71 -41.75 36.31
CA VAL A 53 54.41 -42.74 37.35
C VAL A 53 54.18 -42.08 38.73
N HIS A 54 54.77 -40.91 38.98
CA HIS A 54 54.47 -40.13 40.19
C HIS A 54 53.14 -39.35 40.06
N GLY A 55 52.84 -38.76 38.90
CA GLY A 55 51.54 -38.10 38.66
C GLY A 55 50.35 -39.07 38.70
N SER A 56 50.53 -40.31 38.22
CA SER A 56 49.46 -41.33 38.27
C SER A 56 49.31 -42.00 39.66
N ARG A 57 50.24 -41.77 40.60
CA ARG A 57 50.15 -42.27 41.98
C ARG A 57 49.69 -41.17 42.97
N GLU A 58 49.87 -39.90 42.65
CA GLU A 58 49.22 -38.77 43.36
C GLU A 58 47.74 -38.56 42.95
N ALA A 59 47.34 -38.95 41.74
CA ALA A 59 45.93 -38.94 41.33
C ALA A 59 45.12 -40.18 41.81
N ALA A 60 45.76 -41.11 42.53
CA ALA A 60 45.16 -42.34 43.05
C ALA A 60 45.41 -42.52 44.57
N GLY A 61 45.67 -41.42 45.28
CA GLY A 61 45.94 -41.40 46.71
C GLY A 61 45.00 -40.44 47.45
N GLU A 62 44.26 -40.98 48.41
CA GLU A 62 43.48 -40.28 49.44
C GLU A 62 42.24 -39.52 48.96
N GLU A 63 41.22 -40.27 48.51
CA GLU A 63 39.84 -39.87 48.82
C GLU A 63 39.67 -39.91 50.35
N LYS A 64 40.01 -38.80 51.00
CA LYS A 64 39.60 -38.54 52.38
C LYS A 64 38.09 -38.49 52.37
N ASP A 65 37.52 -39.45 53.07
CA ASP A 65 36.11 -39.74 53.21
C ASP A 65 35.37 -38.50 53.77
N GLU A 66 34.98 -37.57 52.89
CA GLU A 66 34.20 -36.37 53.20
C GLU A 66 32.83 -36.75 53.82
N MET A 67 32.42 -38.02 53.75
CA MET A 67 31.28 -38.56 54.49
C MET A 67 31.52 -38.79 55.98
N GLU A 68 32.76 -38.84 56.49
CA GLU A 68 33.01 -39.06 57.92
C GLU A 68 32.64 -37.86 58.78
N GLU A 69 32.81 -36.64 58.27
CA GLU A 69 32.43 -35.42 58.99
C GLU A 69 30.90 -35.34 59.20
N PHE A 70 30.12 -35.82 58.22
CA PHE A 70 28.67 -35.92 58.35
C PHE A 70 28.21 -37.02 59.33
N LYS A 71 29.00 -38.07 59.55
CA LYS A 71 28.71 -39.15 60.53
C LYS A 71 28.87 -38.70 61.99
N HIS A 72 29.57 -37.60 62.25
CA HIS A 72 29.88 -37.13 63.61
C HIS A 72 29.20 -35.82 64.03
N SER A 73 28.27 -35.28 63.23
CA SER A 73 27.53 -34.07 63.62
C SER A 73 26.71 -34.28 64.92
N ALA A 74 26.60 -33.23 65.74
CA ALA A 74 25.91 -33.26 67.05
C ALA A 74 24.45 -33.74 66.98
N SER A 75 23.82 -33.63 65.81
CA SER A 75 22.48 -34.12 65.51
C SER A 75 22.44 -35.65 65.35
N VAL A 76 23.49 -36.24 64.77
CA VAL A 76 23.64 -37.68 64.52
C VAL A 76 24.12 -38.42 65.78
N SER A 77 24.94 -37.79 66.63
CA SER A 77 25.39 -38.37 67.91
C SER A 77 24.32 -38.36 69.01
N TRP A 78 23.44 -37.34 69.02
CA TRP A 78 22.32 -37.29 69.98
C TRP A 78 21.28 -38.39 69.72
N ILE A 79 21.11 -38.78 68.45
CA ILE A 79 20.20 -39.86 68.03
C ILE A 79 20.81 -41.23 68.29
N SER A 80 22.12 -41.41 68.08
CA SER A 80 22.80 -42.70 68.34
C SER A 80 22.85 -43.07 69.83
N SER A 81 22.86 -42.07 70.71
CA SER A 81 22.96 -42.29 72.16
C SER A 81 21.64 -42.75 72.80
N LYS A 82 20.50 -42.52 72.15
CA LYS A 82 19.16 -42.78 72.72
C LYS A 82 18.46 -44.02 72.16
N LEU A 83 18.90 -44.54 71.01
CA LEU A 83 18.46 -45.81 70.45
C LEU A 83 19.69 -46.66 70.11
N HIS A 84 19.94 -47.71 70.88
CA HIS A 84 21.04 -48.68 70.72
C HIS A 84 21.00 -49.41 69.35
N ILE A 85 21.37 -48.73 68.25
CA ILE A 85 21.41 -49.27 66.87
C ILE A 85 22.64 -48.72 66.12
N SER A 86 23.28 -49.57 65.30
CA SER A 86 24.52 -49.32 64.55
C SER A 86 24.50 -48.05 63.67
N LEU A 87 25.56 -47.22 63.78
CA LEU A 87 25.72 -45.92 63.09
C LEU A 87 25.47 -45.95 61.57
N GLN A 88 25.80 -47.05 60.90
CA GLN A 88 25.60 -47.24 59.44
C GLN A 88 24.12 -47.24 59.03
N SER A 89 23.25 -47.87 59.85
CA SER A 89 21.82 -47.98 59.56
C SER A 89 21.08 -46.67 59.82
N ALA A 90 21.53 -45.88 60.81
CA ALA A 90 20.97 -44.57 61.10
C ALA A 90 21.25 -43.56 59.97
N TYR A 91 22.45 -43.62 59.36
CA TYR A 91 22.80 -42.79 58.21
C TYR A 91 21.93 -43.09 56.98
N TRP A 92 21.83 -44.37 56.60
CA TRP A 92 20.99 -44.79 55.46
C TRP A 92 19.51 -44.47 55.69
N LEU A 93 19.01 -44.66 56.93
CA LEU A 93 17.65 -44.29 57.29
C LEU A 93 17.41 -42.78 57.17
N SER A 94 18.36 -41.96 57.63
CA SER A 94 18.28 -40.50 57.51
C SER A 94 18.30 -40.03 56.05
N PHE A 95 19.15 -40.63 55.21
CA PHE A 95 19.22 -40.32 53.79
C PHE A 95 17.93 -40.68 53.04
N VAL A 96 17.41 -41.89 53.25
CA VAL A 96 16.14 -42.33 52.65
C VAL A 96 14.98 -41.48 53.16
N LEU A 97 14.95 -41.17 54.46
CA LEU A 97 13.92 -40.30 55.04
C LEU A 97 13.96 -38.90 54.42
N ASN A 98 15.15 -38.31 54.26
CA ASN A 98 15.33 -37.01 53.62
C ASN A 98 14.84 -37.03 52.17
N PHE A 99 15.22 -38.06 51.40
CA PHE A 99 14.76 -38.24 50.02
C PHE A 99 13.23 -38.38 49.94
N VAL A 100 12.62 -39.17 50.82
CA VAL A 100 11.16 -39.35 50.87
C VAL A 100 10.46 -38.04 51.22
N VAL A 101 11.01 -37.25 52.15
CA VAL A 101 10.46 -35.93 52.50
C VAL A 101 10.55 -34.97 51.30
N ILE A 102 11.69 -34.89 50.62
CA ILE A 102 11.87 -34.03 49.44
C ILE A 102 10.98 -34.50 48.28
N ALA A 103 10.97 -35.80 47.97
CA ALA A 103 10.13 -36.39 46.94
C ALA A 103 8.63 -36.15 47.23
N GLY A 104 8.22 -36.30 48.49
CA GLY A 104 6.86 -36.00 48.94
C GLY A 104 6.48 -34.54 48.70
N VAL A 105 7.38 -33.59 49.01
CA VAL A 105 7.18 -32.16 48.74
C VAL A 105 7.10 -31.87 47.24
N ILE A 106 7.97 -32.48 46.43
CA ILE A 106 7.97 -32.33 44.97
C ILE A 106 6.69 -32.88 44.36
N VAL A 107 6.24 -34.07 44.78
CA VAL A 107 4.99 -34.67 44.28
C VAL A 107 3.79 -33.83 44.69
N TRP A 108 3.74 -33.36 45.94
CA TRP A 108 2.67 -32.48 46.42
C TRP A 108 2.64 -31.15 45.65
N ALA A 109 3.79 -30.51 45.46
CA ALA A 109 3.90 -29.26 44.70
C ALA A 109 3.53 -29.49 43.22
N SER A 110 4.04 -30.53 42.58
CA SER A 110 3.76 -30.87 41.19
C SER A 110 2.26 -31.11 40.98
N ARG A 111 1.64 -31.90 41.85
CA ARG A 111 0.20 -32.19 41.81
C ARG A 111 -0.65 -30.94 42.06
N LYS A 112 -0.14 -29.95 42.80
CA LYS A 112 -0.81 -28.67 43.05
C LYS A 112 -0.65 -27.65 41.91
N PHE A 113 0.51 -27.57 41.26
CA PHE A 113 0.84 -26.48 40.32
C PHE A 113 0.76 -26.86 38.83
N LEU A 114 1.17 -28.08 38.43
CA LEU A 114 1.16 -28.50 37.01
C LEU A 114 -0.23 -28.45 36.35
N PRO A 115 -1.32 -28.97 36.95
CA PRO A 115 -2.60 -29.05 36.25
C PRO A 115 -3.17 -27.66 35.91
N GLY A 116 -2.88 -26.64 36.71
CA GLY A 116 -3.26 -25.25 36.39
C GLY A 116 -2.58 -24.76 35.13
N ILE A 117 -1.25 -24.92 35.03
CA ILE A 117 -0.46 -24.43 33.89
C ILE A 117 -0.85 -25.13 32.58
N PHE A 118 -1.04 -26.45 32.59
CA PHE A 118 -1.45 -27.18 31.39
C PHE A 118 -2.87 -26.81 30.96
N ARG A 119 -3.79 -26.60 31.91
CA ARG A 119 -5.15 -26.16 31.60
C ARG A 119 -5.16 -24.75 31.01
N ASP A 120 -4.40 -23.82 31.58
CA ASP A 120 -4.32 -22.44 31.09
C ASP A 120 -3.68 -22.38 29.69
N ARG A 121 -2.62 -23.17 29.45
CA ARG A 121 -2.01 -23.29 28.12
C ARG A 121 -2.98 -23.90 27.09
N THR A 122 -3.70 -24.95 27.47
CA THR A 122 -4.70 -25.58 26.58
C THR A 122 -5.83 -24.61 26.25
N ALA A 123 -6.33 -23.89 27.25
CA ALA A 123 -7.36 -22.86 27.05
C ALA A 123 -6.87 -21.72 26.15
N ALA A 124 -5.61 -21.27 26.33
CA ALA A 124 -5.01 -20.24 25.49
C ALA A 124 -4.86 -20.71 24.03
N ILE A 125 -4.41 -21.96 23.80
CA ILE A 125 -4.30 -22.55 22.46
C ILE A 125 -5.67 -22.67 21.81
N GLN A 126 -6.66 -23.19 22.54
CA GLN A 126 -8.02 -23.33 22.03
C GLN A 126 -8.62 -21.97 21.66
N LYS A 127 -8.41 -20.95 22.50
CA LYS A 127 -8.83 -19.58 22.21
C LYS A 127 -8.14 -19.03 20.97
N ALA A 128 -6.81 -19.19 20.86
CA ALA A 128 -6.06 -18.74 19.69
C ALA A 128 -6.52 -19.43 18.38
N MET A 129 -6.83 -20.73 18.44
CA MET A 129 -7.39 -21.46 17.29
C MET A 129 -8.77 -20.94 16.91
N GLN A 130 -9.66 -20.69 17.87
CA GLN A 130 -10.98 -20.12 17.61
C GLN A 130 -10.89 -18.71 17.03
N GLU A 131 -9.99 -17.87 17.54
CA GLU A 131 -9.74 -16.52 17.00
C GLU A 131 -9.18 -16.59 15.58
N ALA A 132 -8.23 -17.48 15.31
CA ALA A 132 -7.69 -17.69 13.98
C ALA A 132 -8.75 -18.20 12.99
N GLN A 133 -9.64 -19.09 13.41
CA GLN A 133 -10.77 -19.56 12.61
C GLN A 133 -11.75 -18.42 12.30
N LYS A 134 -12.14 -17.64 13.31
CA LYS A 134 -13.02 -16.47 13.11
C LYS A 134 -12.40 -15.43 12.17
N ALA A 135 -11.11 -15.12 12.36
CA ALA A 135 -10.40 -14.20 11.48
C ALA A 135 -10.33 -14.73 10.03
N SER A 136 -10.12 -16.03 9.86
CA SER A 136 -10.11 -16.67 8.54
C SER A 136 -11.49 -16.65 7.86
N GLU A 137 -12.55 -16.91 8.61
CA GLU A 137 -13.92 -16.82 8.12
C GLU A 137 -14.30 -15.39 7.73
N GLU A 138 -13.92 -14.40 8.55
CA GLU A 138 -14.15 -13.00 8.25
C GLU A 138 -13.38 -12.57 7.00
N ALA A 139 -12.10 -12.95 6.86
CA ALA A 139 -11.32 -12.69 5.67
C ALA A 139 -11.95 -13.32 4.41
N ARG A 140 -12.42 -14.56 4.50
CA ARG A 140 -13.14 -15.24 3.40
C ARG A 140 -14.44 -14.53 3.02
N ARG A 141 -15.21 -14.07 4.01
CA ARG A 141 -16.44 -13.28 3.76
C ARG A 141 -16.13 -11.96 3.06
N ARG A 142 -15.10 -11.24 3.52
CA ARG A 142 -14.66 -9.99 2.88
C ARG A 142 -14.18 -10.22 1.46
N LEU A 143 -13.43 -11.30 1.22
CA LEU A 143 -12.99 -11.67 -0.13
C LEU A 143 -14.19 -11.97 -1.04
N ALA A 144 -15.18 -12.73 -0.57
CA ALA A 144 -16.38 -13.01 -1.34
C ALA A 144 -17.21 -11.75 -1.65
N ASP A 145 -17.31 -10.80 -0.70
CA ASP A 145 -17.97 -9.51 -0.95
C ASP A 145 -17.22 -8.70 -2.01
N ILE A 146 -15.89 -8.58 -1.89
CA ILE A 146 -15.05 -7.87 -2.88
C ILE A 146 -15.19 -8.52 -4.27
N GLU A 147 -15.09 -9.83 -4.36
CA GLU A 147 -15.26 -10.57 -5.61
C GLU A 147 -16.63 -10.29 -6.24
N SER A 148 -17.70 -10.31 -5.43
CA SER A 148 -19.05 -9.99 -5.92
C SER A 148 -19.18 -8.54 -6.41
N ARG A 149 -18.48 -7.60 -5.77
CA ARG A 149 -18.45 -6.19 -6.18
C ARG A 149 -17.65 -6.02 -7.46
N LEU A 150 -16.52 -6.70 -7.61
CA LEU A 150 -15.73 -6.68 -8.85
C LEU A 150 -16.54 -7.23 -10.02
N GLN A 151 -17.22 -8.37 -9.85
CA GLN A 151 -18.09 -8.92 -10.88
C GLN A 151 -19.22 -7.97 -11.29
N ARG A 152 -19.83 -7.26 -10.32
CA ARG A 152 -20.83 -6.24 -10.62
C ARG A 152 -20.24 -5.06 -11.38
N LEU A 153 -19.06 -4.59 -10.99
CA LEU A 153 -18.36 -3.51 -11.68
C LEU A 153 -18.01 -3.89 -13.12
N ASP A 154 -17.57 -5.12 -13.39
CA ASP A 154 -17.30 -5.59 -14.74
C ASP A 154 -18.55 -5.55 -15.63
N VAL A 155 -19.71 -5.93 -15.08
CA VAL A 155 -21.00 -5.84 -15.78
C VAL A 155 -21.41 -4.38 -16.00
N GLU A 156 -21.28 -3.52 -15.00
CA GLU A 156 -21.56 -2.09 -15.12
C GLU A 156 -20.67 -1.40 -16.15
N ILE A 157 -19.38 -1.74 -16.18
CA ILE A 157 -18.43 -1.26 -17.20
C ILE A 157 -18.84 -1.73 -18.59
N GLY A 158 -19.23 -3.00 -18.75
CA GLY A 158 -19.77 -3.51 -20.01
C GLY A 158 -20.98 -2.69 -20.47
N MET A 159 -21.97 -2.52 -19.60
CA MET A 159 -23.16 -1.71 -19.90
C MET A 159 -22.83 -0.26 -20.25
N MET A 160 -21.88 0.37 -19.55
CA MET A 160 -21.45 1.74 -19.86
C MET A 160 -20.76 1.83 -21.22
N ARG A 161 -19.96 0.82 -21.60
CA ARG A 161 -19.30 0.78 -22.90
C ARG A 161 -20.31 0.61 -24.04
N ASP A 162 -21.24 -0.33 -23.88
CA ASP A 162 -22.30 -0.56 -24.87
C ASP A 162 -23.20 0.68 -25.03
N ALA A 163 -23.53 1.34 -23.92
CA ALA A 163 -24.30 2.58 -23.94
C ALA A 163 -23.52 3.73 -24.62
N ALA A 164 -22.24 3.89 -24.30
CA ALA A 164 -21.40 4.92 -24.90
C ALA A 164 -21.18 4.70 -26.40
N GLU A 165 -21.03 3.45 -26.85
CA GLU A 165 -20.92 3.11 -28.28
C GLU A 165 -22.22 3.47 -29.01
N LYS A 166 -23.37 3.05 -28.47
CA LYS A 166 -24.67 3.36 -29.06
C LYS A 166 -24.99 4.86 -29.08
N GLU A 167 -24.66 5.58 -27.99
CA GLU A 167 -24.83 7.02 -27.92
C GLU A 167 -23.88 7.74 -28.89
N GLY A 168 -22.64 7.26 -29.01
CA GLY A 168 -21.65 7.76 -29.96
C GLY A 168 -22.12 7.63 -31.41
N GLU A 169 -22.63 6.46 -31.81
CA GLU A 169 -23.18 6.25 -33.16
C GLU A 169 -24.39 7.16 -33.45
N ALA A 170 -25.30 7.29 -32.48
CA ALA A 170 -26.48 8.15 -32.61
C ALA A 170 -26.09 9.64 -32.72
N GLU A 171 -25.10 10.07 -31.94
CA GLU A 171 -24.58 11.43 -31.95
C GLU A 171 -23.84 11.73 -33.26
N GLU A 172 -23.01 10.80 -33.75
CA GLU A 172 -22.33 10.93 -35.05
C GLU A 172 -23.35 11.11 -36.17
N ALA A 173 -24.41 10.30 -36.19
CA ALA A 173 -25.48 10.43 -37.17
C ALA A 173 -26.17 11.80 -37.08
N ARG A 174 -26.47 12.28 -35.86
CA ARG A 174 -27.10 13.59 -35.64
C ARG A 174 -26.21 14.73 -36.10
N ILE A 175 -24.93 14.71 -35.76
CA ILE A 175 -23.95 15.73 -36.16
C ILE A 175 -23.83 15.75 -37.69
N LYS A 176 -23.78 14.57 -38.32
CA LYS A 176 -23.68 14.49 -39.79
C LYS A 176 -24.91 15.09 -40.46
N THR A 177 -26.12 14.76 -40.01
CA THR A 177 -27.35 15.35 -40.57
C THR A 177 -27.39 16.87 -40.35
N ALA A 178 -27.07 17.34 -39.14
CA ALA A 178 -27.03 18.78 -38.86
C ALA A 178 -25.99 19.50 -39.72
N ALA A 179 -24.81 18.91 -39.92
CA ALA A 179 -23.76 19.46 -40.77
C ALA A 179 -24.18 19.52 -42.25
N GLU A 180 -24.90 18.50 -42.75
CA GLU A 180 -25.45 18.50 -44.11
C GLU A 180 -26.52 19.58 -44.29
N GLU A 181 -27.41 19.77 -43.32
CA GLU A 181 -28.43 20.82 -43.33
C GLU A 181 -27.80 22.22 -43.28
N ASP A 182 -26.81 22.42 -42.40
CA ASP A 182 -26.08 23.69 -42.29
C ASP A 182 -25.30 24.00 -43.58
N ALA A 183 -24.66 22.99 -44.18
CA ALA A 183 -23.98 23.15 -45.46
C ALA A 183 -24.95 23.60 -46.56
N GLN A 184 -26.14 22.99 -46.66
CA GLN A 184 -27.17 23.39 -47.63
C GLN A 184 -27.64 24.82 -47.38
N LYS A 185 -27.85 25.19 -46.11
CA LYS A 185 -28.26 26.54 -45.73
C LYS A 185 -27.21 27.58 -46.08
N ILE A 186 -25.92 27.29 -45.85
CA ILE A 186 -24.81 28.17 -46.23
C ILE A 186 -24.79 28.38 -47.74
N VAL A 187 -24.93 27.31 -48.53
CA VAL A 187 -24.98 27.41 -50.00
C VAL A 187 -26.15 28.29 -50.44
N ALA A 188 -27.35 28.06 -49.90
CA ALA A 188 -28.53 28.86 -50.25
C ALA A 188 -28.36 30.34 -49.89
N MET A 189 -27.77 30.64 -48.72
CA MET A 189 -27.47 32.02 -48.32
C MET A 189 -26.42 32.65 -49.24
N ALA A 190 -25.36 31.92 -49.59
CA ALA A 190 -24.32 32.41 -50.49
C ALA A 190 -24.88 32.69 -51.89
N GLU A 191 -25.75 31.83 -52.42
CA GLU A 191 -26.42 32.06 -53.70
C GLU A 191 -27.27 33.33 -53.68
N GLN A 192 -28.05 33.54 -52.62
CA GLN A 192 -28.85 34.75 -52.45
C GLN A 192 -27.97 36.01 -52.35
N GLU A 193 -26.86 35.93 -51.62
CA GLU A 193 -25.90 37.02 -51.48
C GLU A 193 -25.22 37.35 -52.81
N ILE A 194 -24.81 36.33 -53.58
CA ILE A 194 -24.26 36.50 -54.93
C ILE A 194 -25.26 37.21 -55.84
N VAL A 195 -26.53 36.77 -55.85
CA VAL A 195 -27.58 37.42 -56.67
C VAL A 195 -27.77 38.88 -56.27
N ALA A 196 -27.80 39.17 -54.97
CA ALA A 196 -27.93 40.53 -54.46
C ALA A 196 -26.70 41.40 -54.85
N ALA A 197 -25.49 40.86 -54.70
CA ALA A 197 -24.24 41.52 -55.05
C ALA A 197 -24.15 41.81 -56.56
N VAL A 198 -24.52 40.85 -57.41
CA VAL A 198 -24.57 41.03 -58.87
C VAL A 198 -25.56 42.13 -59.26
N LYS A 199 -26.74 42.14 -58.65
CA LYS A 199 -27.74 43.19 -58.89
C LYS A 199 -27.22 44.57 -58.47
N ALA A 200 -26.55 44.66 -57.31
CA ALA A 200 -25.95 45.89 -56.83
C ALA A 200 -24.82 46.38 -57.76
N ALA A 201 -23.91 45.49 -58.17
CA ALA A 201 -22.82 45.79 -59.09
C ALA A 201 -23.35 46.28 -60.45
N ARG A 202 -24.39 45.63 -60.99
CA ARG A 202 -25.02 46.06 -62.25
C ARG A 202 -25.62 47.46 -62.12
N ARG A 203 -26.29 47.77 -61.00
CA ARG A 203 -26.84 49.11 -60.74
C ARG A 203 -25.73 50.17 -60.65
N GLN A 204 -24.63 49.85 -59.98
CA GLN A 204 -23.46 50.74 -59.89
C GLN A 204 -22.84 51.00 -61.27
N LEU A 205 -22.64 49.96 -62.08
CA LEU A 205 -22.13 50.10 -63.45
C LEU A 205 -23.04 50.97 -64.33
N THR A 206 -24.36 50.77 -64.26
CA THR A 206 -25.32 51.61 -65.00
C THR A 206 -25.27 53.06 -64.55
N ALA A 207 -25.19 53.33 -63.24
CA ALA A 207 -25.07 54.68 -62.70
C ALA A 207 -23.79 55.37 -63.19
N HIS A 208 -22.64 54.69 -63.08
CA HIS A 208 -21.37 55.21 -63.58
C HIS A 208 -21.37 55.46 -65.09
N ALA A 209 -21.99 54.58 -65.88
CA ALA A 209 -22.14 54.79 -67.32
C ALA A 209 -23.01 56.01 -67.64
N ALA A 210 -24.11 56.22 -66.89
CA ALA A 210 -24.95 57.39 -67.02
C ALA A 210 -24.20 58.68 -66.67
N ASP A 211 -23.42 58.68 -65.58
CA ASP A 211 -22.60 59.82 -65.18
C ASP A 211 -21.55 60.18 -66.26
N LEU A 212 -20.89 59.18 -66.83
CA LEU A 212 -19.95 59.37 -67.94
C LEU A 212 -20.64 59.91 -69.20
N ALA A 213 -21.82 59.39 -69.55
CA ALA A 213 -22.59 59.85 -70.70
C ALA A 213 -23.03 61.31 -70.54
N VAL A 214 -23.52 61.69 -69.35
CA VAL A 214 -23.86 63.08 -69.02
C VAL A 214 -22.61 63.96 -69.08
N GLY A 215 -21.48 63.51 -68.51
CA GLY A 215 -20.22 64.24 -68.57
C GLY A 215 -19.68 64.45 -69.99
N LEU A 216 -19.86 63.48 -70.89
CA LEU A 216 -19.52 63.63 -72.31
C LEU A 216 -20.50 64.57 -73.03
N ALA A 217 -21.81 64.43 -72.79
CA ALA A 217 -22.82 65.31 -73.36
C ALA A 217 -22.57 66.77 -72.95
N GLN A 218 -22.26 67.04 -71.68
CA GLN A 218 -21.93 68.37 -71.19
C GLN A 218 -20.71 68.97 -71.90
N LYS A 219 -19.70 68.17 -72.26
CA LYS A 219 -18.54 68.61 -73.04
C LYS A 219 -18.88 68.88 -74.51
N GLN A 220 -19.83 68.14 -75.07
CA GLN A 220 -20.22 68.24 -76.49
C GLN A 220 -21.26 69.36 -76.75
N ILE A 221 -22.08 69.71 -75.75
CA ILE A 221 -23.09 70.77 -75.85
C ILE A 221 -22.37 72.13 -75.94
N HIS A 222 -22.53 72.78 -77.09
CA HIS A 222 -22.15 74.18 -77.31
C HIS A 222 -23.42 74.96 -77.63
N VAL A 223 -23.80 75.89 -76.76
CA VAL A 223 -25.02 76.69 -76.95
C VAL A 223 -24.66 77.94 -77.75
N ASP A 224 -25.12 78.00 -78.99
CA ASP A 224 -25.05 79.20 -79.82
C ASP A 224 -26.36 80.03 -79.69
N PRO A 225 -26.34 81.31 -80.09
CA PRO A 225 -27.50 82.19 -79.94
C PRO A 225 -28.77 81.69 -80.67
N ALA A 226 -28.61 80.92 -81.75
CA ALA A 226 -29.73 80.36 -82.49
C ALA A 226 -30.40 79.19 -81.74
N THR A 227 -29.62 78.32 -81.11
CA THR A 227 -30.13 77.21 -80.29
C THR A 227 -30.85 77.72 -79.04
N ASP A 228 -30.32 78.76 -78.39
CA ASP A 228 -30.94 79.36 -77.20
C ASP A 228 -32.37 79.88 -77.48
N GLN A 229 -32.56 80.62 -78.58
CA GLN A 229 -33.89 81.09 -78.99
C GLN A 229 -34.85 79.93 -79.33
N ALA A 230 -34.34 78.85 -79.90
CA ALA A 230 -35.14 77.65 -80.19
C ALA A 230 -35.58 76.92 -78.91
N LEU A 231 -34.73 76.88 -77.87
CA LEU A 231 -35.07 76.32 -76.57
C LEU A 231 -36.16 77.15 -75.87
N VAL A 232 -36.04 78.48 -75.87
CA VAL A 232 -37.03 79.38 -75.25
C VAL A 232 -38.41 79.22 -75.91
N ARG A 233 -38.47 79.13 -77.24
CA ARG A 233 -39.73 78.91 -77.97
C ARG A 233 -40.36 77.55 -77.67
N ASN A 234 -39.56 76.48 -77.59
CA ASN A 234 -40.08 75.15 -77.26
C ASN A 234 -40.60 75.08 -75.81
N PHE A 235 -39.88 75.67 -74.86
CA PHE A 235 -40.29 75.70 -73.45
C PHE A 235 -41.60 76.47 -73.26
N SER A 236 -41.73 77.63 -73.90
CA SER A 236 -42.97 78.42 -73.87
C SER A 236 -44.14 77.69 -74.55
N GLY A 237 -43.89 76.93 -75.63
CA GLY A 237 -44.88 76.04 -76.24
C GLY A 237 -45.34 74.90 -75.31
N GLN A 238 -44.42 74.28 -74.56
CA GLN A 238 -44.75 73.22 -73.60
C GLN A 238 -45.59 73.74 -72.42
N LEU A 239 -45.27 74.91 -71.89
CA LEU A 239 -46.08 75.53 -70.83
C LEU A 239 -47.51 75.81 -71.29
N GLY A 240 -47.70 76.26 -72.53
CA GLY A 240 -49.03 76.44 -73.11
C GLY A 240 -49.82 75.12 -73.26
N SER A 241 -49.15 74.04 -73.66
CA SER A 241 -49.79 72.72 -73.83
C SER A 241 -50.16 72.01 -72.52
N VAL A 242 -49.38 72.22 -71.45
CA VAL A 242 -49.66 71.67 -70.12
C VAL A 242 -50.87 72.35 -69.48
N SER A 243 -51.05 73.66 -69.69
CA SER A 243 -52.26 74.37 -69.27
C SER A 243 -53.52 73.89 -70.01
N ASP A 244 -53.41 73.56 -71.29
CA ASP A 244 -54.55 73.05 -72.09
C ASP A 244 -54.97 71.62 -71.71
N THR A 245 -54.02 70.78 -71.26
CA THR A 245 -54.31 69.39 -70.83
C THR A 245 -54.93 69.33 -69.43
N SER A 246 -54.61 70.27 -68.53
CA SER A 246 -55.18 70.32 -67.17
C SER A 246 -56.65 70.79 -67.13
N GLY A 247 -57.20 71.33 -68.23
CA GLY A 247 -58.57 71.85 -68.32
C GLY A 247 -59.61 70.89 -68.94
N LYS A 248 -59.21 69.71 -69.41
CA LYS A 248 -60.06 68.79 -70.21
C LYS A 248 -60.34 67.45 -69.51
N GLY A 249 -60.78 67.51 -68.26
CA GLY A 249 -61.15 66.34 -67.43
C GLY A 249 -62.40 66.53 -66.57
N GLY A 250 -63.22 67.56 -66.83
CA GLY A 250 -64.43 67.85 -66.07
C GLY A 250 -65.63 68.10 -66.98
N ASN A 251 -66.23 67.02 -67.46
CA ASN A 251 -67.69 66.87 -67.60
C ASN A 251 -68.05 65.40 -67.79
#